data_AF-A0A7C3RAD5-F1
#
_entry.id   AF-A0A7C3RAD5-F1
#
_cell.length_a   1.000
_cell.length_b   1.000
_cell.length_c   1.000
_cell.angle_alpha   90.00
_cell.angle_beta   90.00
_cell.angle_gamma   90.00
#
_symmetry.space_group_name_H-M   'P 1'
#
loop_
_entity.id
_entity.type
_entity.pdbx_description
1 polymer ?
#
loop_
_entity_poly.entity_id
_entity_poly.type
_entity_poly.pdbx_seq_one_letter_code
_entity_poly.pdbx_strand_id
1 'polypeptide(L)' 'MRKELTETEKYLWKYLRNKQIGGFKFRRQQPVGRYIVDFINFEKKLIIEV' A
#
# COMPACT_ATOMS: atom_id res chain seq x y z
N MET A 1 1.79 12.76 -10.90
CA MET A 1 1.76 12.41 -9.46
C MET A 1 0.35 11.91 -9.16
N ARG A 2 0.16 10.65 -8.76
CA ARG A 2 -1.19 10.14 -8.43
C ARG A 2 -1.69 10.93 -7.22
N LYS A 3 -2.75 11.71 -7.40
CA LYS A 3 -3.31 12.60 -6.37
C LYS A 3 -4.44 11.95 -5.59
N GLU A 4 -5.06 10.91 -6.14
CA GLU A 4 -6.17 10.20 -5.51
C GLU A 4 -5.98 8.69 -5.65
N LEU A 5 -6.41 7.96 -4.62
CA LEU A 5 -6.52 6.51 -4.70
C LEU A 5 -7.74 6.15 -5.54
N THR A 6 -7.68 5.06 -6.29
CA THR A 6 -8.89 4.48 -6.91
C THR A 6 -9.86 4.00 -5.82
N GLU A 7 -11.14 3.80 -6.14
CA GLU A 7 -12.11 3.28 -5.15
C GLU A 7 -11.68 1.92 -4.59
N THR A 8 -11.11 1.05 -5.43
CA THR A 8 -10.58 -0.25 -5.01
C THR A 8 -9.38 -0.08 -4.07
N GLU A 9 -8.44 0.80 -4.40
CA GLU A 9 -7.30 1.13 -3.52
C GLU A 9 -7.78 1.73 -2.19
N LYS A 10 -8.79 2.62 -2.19
CA LYS A 10 -9.39 3.18 -0.96
C LYS A 10 -9.99 2.08 -0.09
N TYR A 11 -10.76 1.17 -0.70
CA TYR A 11 -11.36 0.04 -0.01
C TYR A 11 -10.30 -0.83 0.65
N LEU A 12 -9.26 -1.22 -0.11
CA LEU A 12 -8.17 -2.04 0.42
C LEU A 12 -7.36 -1.29 1.51
N TRP A 13 -7.09 0.00 1.31
CA TRP A 13 -6.37 0.82 2.28
C TRP A 13 -7.08 0.90 3.63
N LYS A 14 -8.42 0.85 3.65
CA LYS A 14 -9.22 0.81 4.88
C LYS A 14 -8.79 -0.33 5.80
N TYR A 15 -8.41 -1.49 5.24
CA TYR A 15 -8.00 -2.68 5.99
C TYR A 15 -6.49 -2.76 6.21
N LEU A 16 -5.66 -2.21 5.31
CA LEU A 16 -4.20 -2.27 5.43
C LEU A 16 -3.60 -1.23 6.38
N ARG A 17 -4.28 -0.09 6.57
CA ARG A 17 -3.77 1.03 7.38
C ARG A 17 -3.68 0.68 8.86
N ASN A 18 -2.95 1.52 9.61
CA ASN A 18 -2.91 1.48 11.08
C ASN A 18 -2.54 0.12 11.69
N LYS A 19 -1.80 -0.72 10.95
CA LYS A 19 -1.38 -2.06 11.41
C LYS A 19 -2.55 -3.00 11.73
N GLN A 20 -3.72 -2.80 11.10
CA GLN A 20 -4.92 -3.58 11.37
C GLN A 20 -4.79 -5.06 10.99
N ILE A 21 -3.96 -5.38 9.99
CA ILE A 21 -3.69 -6.77 9.58
C ILE A 21 -2.43 -7.26 10.29
N GLY A 22 -2.61 -8.11 11.29
CA GLY A 22 -1.51 -8.85 11.94
C GLY A 22 -0.42 -7.96 12.56
N GLY A 23 -0.70 -6.68 12.86
CA GLY A 23 0.29 -5.73 13.35
C GLY A 23 1.24 -5.19 12.29
N PHE A 24 1.04 -5.55 11.02
CA PHE A 24 1.96 -5.24 9.92
C PHE A 24 1.77 -3.83 9.37
N LYS A 25 2.88 -3.11 9.17
CA LYS A 25 2.85 -1.75 8.64
C LYS A 25 2.87 -1.75 7.11
N PHE A 26 1.72 -1.46 6.51
CA PHE A 26 1.62 -1.15 5.08
C PHE A 26 1.77 0.35 4.83
N ARG A 27 2.37 0.68 3.69
CA ARG A 27 2.43 2.04 3.11
C ARG A 27 1.82 1.99 1.72
N ARG A 28 1.31 3.12 1.23
CA ARG A 28 0.68 3.24 -0.09
C ARG A 28 1.47 4.15 -1.02
N GLN A 29 1.36 3.94 -2.33
CA GLN A 29 1.97 4.77 -3.38
C GLN A 29 3.46 5.06 -3.11
N GLN A 30 4.23 4.01 -2.86
CA GLN A 30 5.65 4.16 -2.50
C GLN A 30 6.54 4.02 -3.73
N PRO A 31 7.57 4.87 -3.89
CA PRO A 31 8.57 4.65 -4.91
C PRO A 31 9.43 3.43 -4.57
N VAL A 32 9.59 2.53 -5.53
CA VAL A 32 10.47 1.35 -5.47
C VAL A 32 11.26 1.30 -6.77
N GLY A 33 12.52 1.73 -6.72
CA GLY A 33 13.34 1.87 -7.91
C GLY A 33 12.71 2.84 -8.91
N ARG A 34 12.37 2.34 -10.10
CA ARG A 34 11.76 3.13 -11.19
C ARG A 34 10.23 3.12 -11.17
N TYR A 35 9.61 2.42 -10.22
CA TYR A 35 8.16 2.21 -10.16
C TYR A 35 7.56 2.86 -8.91
N ILE A 36 6.26 3.13 -8.96
CA ILE A 36 5.47 3.50 -7.78
C ILE A 36 4.47 2.35 -7.58
N VAL A 37 4.55 1.70 -6.43
CA VAL A 37 3.70 0.55 -6.08
C VAL A 37 2.49 1.01 -5.27
N ASP A 38 1.34 0.36 -5.45
CA ASP A 38 0.10 0.76 -4.78
C ASP A 38 0.18 0.56 -3.27
N PHE A 39 0.63 -0.60 -2.81
CA PHE A 39 0.89 -0.89 -1.39
C PHE A 39 2.16 -1.72 -1.17
N ILE A 40 2.86 -1.46 -0.07
CA ILE A 40 4.06 -2.20 0.30
C ILE A 40 4.19 -2.39 1.82
N ASN A 41 4.66 -3.58 2.20
CA ASN A 41 5.25 -3.85 3.50
C ASN A 41 6.75 -4.10 3.32
N PHE A 42 7.58 -3.18 3.82
CA PHE A 42 9.04 -3.27 3.73
C PHE A 42 9.63 -4.39 4.60
N GLU A 43 9.07 -4.64 5.79
CA GLU A 43 9.56 -5.69 6.70
C GLU A 43 9.37 -7.08 6.12
N LYS A 44 8.25 -7.29 5.41
CA LYS A 44 7.91 -8.56 4.76
C LYS A 44 8.32 -8.65 3.30
N LYS A 45 8.89 -7.57 2.73
CA LYS A 45 9.22 -7.46 1.31
C LYS A 45 8.03 -7.86 0.40
N LEU A 46 6.83 -7.41 0.78
CA LEU A 46 5.58 -7.75 0.10
C LEU A 46 5.00 -6.50 -0.57
N ILE A 47 4.69 -6.62 -1.87
CA ILE A 47 4.03 -5.60 -2.68
C ILE A 47 2.64 -6.11 -3.04
N ILE A 48 1.64 -5.21 -3.04
CA ILE A 48 0.27 -5.47 -3.50
C ILE A 48 -0.07 -4.38 -4.53
N GLU A 49 -0.47 -4.79 -5.73
CA GLU A 49 -0.93 -3.92 -6.84
C GLU A 49 -2.42 -4.23 -7.09
N VAL A 50 -3.22 -3.21 -7.44
CA VAL A 50 -4.69 -3.31 -7.58
C VAL A 50 -5.18 -2.68 -8.88
#